data_AF-A0A3G8M9R8-F1
#
_entry.id   AF-A0A3G8M9R8-F1
#
_cell.length_a   1.000
_cell.length_b   1.000
_cell.length_c   1.000
_cell.angle_alpha   90.00
_cell.angle_beta   90.00
_cell.angle_gamma   90.00
#
_symmetry.space_group_name_H-M   'P 1'
#
loop_
_entity.id
_entity.type
_entity.pdbx_description
1 polymer ?
#
loop_
_entity_poly.entity_id
_entity_poly.type
_entity_poly.pdbx_seq_one_letter_code
_entity_poly.pdbx_strand_id
1 'polypeptide(L)'
;MPRTLLCLARHGETNWNIERRFQGQFDIALNARGRAQAAALAKELAGAHFDRVYSSDLRRALATATPIAGARGLDVAKTPALREKDDGVWQGHTHAEVQATHADIYPNYLTRRPDFAAPQGESLEHFAERVRKALTQIARESAGETVLVVAHAGVLDIAWRLAAGKKLDEKREHPVLNATPNWIAYEDGKWSLVDWATPEGRAEIAAPWDGRELPRREAARALIVDQDNDVLLMRYAGGLTPHFLALGHHHFWATPGGAVMEGEDFESALRREVYEETGLTLLDPGPVVATREFPMEIGDDWHQAVERYFLIRTERFAPEPHDLTQEEKIHVLGWRWWSADEIAVSHDLIFPEGLEALLRKVSK
;
A
#
# COMPACT_ATOMS: atom_id res chain seq x y z
N MET A 1 20.82 19.34 25.89
CA MET A 1 21.13 18.93 24.50
C MET A 1 20.58 20.00 23.59
N PRO A 2 21.29 20.40 22.52
CA PRO A 2 20.74 21.37 21.58
C PRO A 2 19.43 20.82 20.97
N ARG A 3 18.48 21.73 20.72
CA ARG A 3 17.16 21.40 20.17
C ARG A 3 17.29 20.76 18.80
N THR A 4 16.66 19.60 18.62
CA THR A 4 16.46 18.95 17.31
C THR A 4 15.05 19.24 16.81
N LEU A 5 14.91 19.69 15.57
CA LEU A 5 13.61 19.87 14.91
C LEU A 5 13.31 18.68 13.99
N LEU A 6 12.12 18.10 14.14
CA LEU A 6 11.65 16.99 13.30
C LEU A 6 10.43 17.46 12.49
N CYS A 7 10.57 17.47 11.16
CA CYS A 7 9.46 17.53 10.23
C CYS A 7 8.97 16.11 9.94
N LEU A 8 7.75 15.79 10.34
CA LEU A 8 7.09 14.52 10.14
C LEU A 8 6.09 14.61 8.99
N ALA A 9 6.16 13.66 8.06
CA ALA A 9 5.17 13.51 7.00
C ALA A 9 4.66 12.08 6.90
N ARG A 10 3.36 11.92 6.69
CA ARG A 10 2.76 10.65 6.25
C ARG A 10 3.03 10.47 4.76
N HIS A 11 3.21 9.22 4.32
CA HIS A 11 3.25 8.89 2.90
C HIS A 11 2.04 9.45 2.10
N GLY A 12 2.20 9.65 0.79
CA GLY A 12 1.11 9.99 -0.13
C GLY A 12 0.05 8.88 -0.25
N GLU A 13 -1.07 9.17 -0.89
CA GLU A 13 -2.18 8.22 -1.06
C GLU A 13 -1.79 6.93 -1.81
N THR A 14 -2.37 5.80 -1.40
CA THR A 14 -2.32 4.50 -2.08
C THR A 14 -3.73 4.06 -2.47
N ASN A 15 -3.87 3.09 -3.38
CA ASN A 15 -5.18 2.52 -3.70
C ASN A 15 -5.85 1.89 -2.48
N TRP A 16 -5.08 1.35 -1.54
CA TRP A 16 -5.61 0.83 -0.28
C TRP A 16 -6.11 1.93 0.68
N ASN A 17 -5.71 3.18 0.51
CA ASN A 17 -6.37 4.30 1.19
C ASN A 17 -7.78 4.54 0.64
N ILE A 18 -7.94 4.51 -0.69
CA ILE A 18 -9.26 4.65 -1.35
C ILE A 18 -10.18 3.49 -0.95
N GLU A 19 -9.67 2.26 -1.04
CA GLU A 19 -10.40 1.03 -0.68
C GLU A 19 -10.64 0.88 0.83
N ARG A 20 -10.08 1.76 1.68
CA ARG A 20 -10.14 1.69 3.15
C ARG A 20 -9.70 0.33 3.70
N ARG A 21 -8.55 -0.16 3.22
CA ARG A 21 -7.91 -1.38 3.71
C ARG A 21 -6.90 -1.09 4.82
N PHE A 22 -6.80 -2.00 5.77
CA PHE A 22 -5.67 -2.06 6.69
C PHE A 22 -4.41 -2.39 5.89
N GLN A 23 -3.49 -1.44 5.77
CA GLN A 23 -2.22 -1.65 5.08
C GLN A 23 -1.20 -2.36 5.97
N GLY A 24 -1.11 -1.92 7.23
CA GLY A 24 -0.06 -2.30 8.17
C GLY A 24 1.31 -2.30 7.49
N GLN A 25 2.00 -3.43 7.54
CA GLN A 25 3.35 -3.56 6.98
C GLN A 25 3.42 -4.06 5.53
N PHE A 26 2.30 -4.26 4.84
CA PHE A 26 2.35 -4.63 3.42
C PHE A 26 2.86 -3.48 2.55
N ASP A 27 3.66 -3.83 1.55
CA ASP A 27 4.47 -2.88 0.80
C ASP A 27 3.73 -2.31 -0.42
N ILE A 28 2.67 -1.54 -0.16
CA ILE A 28 1.79 -0.96 -1.18
C ILE A 28 2.42 0.32 -1.77
N ALA A 29 2.31 0.48 -3.10
CA ALA A 29 2.79 1.66 -3.83
C ALA A 29 1.85 2.88 -3.75
N LEU A 30 2.41 4.07 -3.98
CA LEU A 30 1.63 5.30 -4.16
C LEU A 30 0.79 5.23 -5.44
N ASN A 31 -0.46 5.70 -5.37
CA ASN A 31 -1.27 5.92 -6.56
C ASN A 31 -0.90 7.25 -7.23
N ALA A 32 -1.59 7.63 -8.32
CA ALA A 32 -1.27 8.86 -9.04
C ALA A 32 -1.43 10.11 -8.18
N ARG A 33 -2.48 10.20 -7.37
CA ARG A 33 -2.65 11.28 -6.40
C ARG A 33 -1.52 11.30 -5.38
N GLY A 34 -1.13 10.15 -4.83
CA GLY A 34 -0.06 10.02 -3.85
C GLY A 34 1.30 10.50 -4.37
N ARG A 35 1.60 10.26 -5.64
CA ARG A 35 2.80 10.79 -6.30
C ARG A 35 2.72 12.31 -6.47
N ALA A 36 1.57 12.83 -6.90
CA ALA A 36 1.35 14.28 -6.99
C ALA A 36 1.45 14.95 -5.61
N GLN A 37 0.92 14.30 -4.57
CA GLN A 37 1.04 14.73 -3.17
C GLN A 37 2.50 14.76 -2.69
N ALA A 38 3.29 13.73 -3.00
CA ALA A 38 4.72 13.71 -2.69
C ALA A 38 5.47 14.87 -3.37
N ALA A 39 5.18 15.14 -4.64
CA ALA A 39 5.76 16.27 -5.37
C ALA A 39 5.32 17.62 -4.79
N ALA A 40 4.05 17.76 -4.41
CA ALA A 40 3.52 18.96 -3.76
C ALA A 40 4.18 19.22 -2.39
N LEU A 41 4.38 18.18 -1.59
CA LEU A 41 5.10 18.27 -0.32
C LEU A 41 6.55 18.70 -0.53
N ALA A 42 7.24 18.16 -1.54
CA ALA A 42 8.60 18.58 -1.88
C ALA A 42 8.66 20.07 -2.25
N LYS A 43 7.64 20.58 -2.96
CA LYS A 43 7.50 22.01 -3.27
C LYS A 43 7.19 22.85 -2.03
N GLU A 44 6.25 22.42 -1.18
CA GLU A 44 5.89 23.12 0.08
C GLU A 44 7.12 23.25 0.99
N LEU A 45 7.93 22.19 1.07
CA LEU A 45 9.13 22.15 1.88
C LEU A 45 10.35 22.78 1.21
N ALA A 46 10.28 23.31 -0.02
CA ALA A 46 11.47 23.77 -0.76
C ALA A 46 12.30 24.84 -0.02
N GLY A 47 11.66 25.69 0.79
CA GLY A 47 12.34 26.70 1.61
C GLY A 47 12.89 26.20 2.96
N ALA A 48 12.56 24.99 3.37
CA ALA A 48 13.05 24.41 4.62
C ALA A 48 14.44 23.78 4.45
N HIS A 49 15.30 24.00 5.45
CA HIS A 49 16.59 23.32 5.59
C HIS A 49 16.40 21.96 6.25
N PHE A 50 17.06 20.93 5.72
CA PHE A 50 17.14 19.61 6.34
C PHE A 50 18.58 19.13 6.30
N ASP A 51 19.10 18.69 7.44
CA ASP A 51 20.41 18.06 7.56
C ASP A 51 20.34 16.57 7.22
N ARG A 52 19.20 15.92 7.52
CA ARG A 52 18.98 14.48 7.29
C ARG A 52 17.55 14.16 6.88
N VAL A 53 17.40 13.07 6.15
CA VAL A 53 16.09 12.49 5.80
C VAL A 53 16.04 11.04 6.26
N TYR A 54 15.05 10.71 7.07
CA TYR A 54 14.71 9.36 7.49
C TYR A 54 13.38 8.93 6.89
N SER A 55 13.22 7.64 6.64
CA SER A 55 11.95 7.10 6.18
C SER A 55 11.72 5.68 6.68
N SER A 56 10.44 5.31 6.83
CA SER A 56 10.07 3.90 6.80
C SER A 56 10.58 3.26 5.52
N ASP A 57 11.03 2.02 5.62
CA ASP A 57 11.49 1.23 4.48
C ASP A 57 10.39 0.76 3.52
N LEU A 58 9.12 1.00 3.82
CA LEU A 58 8.01 0.69 2.91
C LEU A 58 7.96 1.69 1.75
N ARG A 59 7.76 1.18 0.53
CA ARG A 59 7.86 1.91 -0.75
C ARG A 59 7.01 3.17 -0.81
N ARG A 60 5.82 3.18 -0.19
CA ARG A 60 4.97 4.39 -0.12
C ARG A 60 5.63 5.54 0.64
N ALA A 61 6.31 5.25 1.74
CA ALA A 61 7.02 6.25 2.53
C ALA A 61 8.29 6.68 1.81
N LEU A 62 9.06 5.74 1.27
CA LEU A 62 10.25 6.02 0.47
C LEU A 62 9.95 6.90 -0.73
N ALA A 63 8.96 6.54 -1.56
CA ALA A 63 8.55 7.31 -2.73
C ALA A 63 8.07 8.72 -2.37
N THR A 64 7.58 8.93 -1.15
CA THR A 64 7.23 10.27 -0.65
C THR A 64 8.47 11.06 -0.20
N ALA A 65 9.46 10.40 0.41
CA ALA A 65 10.71 11.03 0.87
C ALA A 65 11.68 11.37 -0.28
N THR A 66 11.77 10.50 -1.29
CA THR A 66 12.74 10.57 -2.40
C THR A 66 12.77 11.93 -3.11
N PRO A 67 11.65 12.51 -3.58
CA PRO A 67 11.72 13.82 -4.25
C PRO A 67 12.21 14.95 -3.34
N ILE A 68 11.95 14.87 -2.04
CA ILE A 68 12.35 15.89 -1.05
C ILE A 68 13.86 15.82 -0.78
N ALA A 69 14.39 14.60 -0.64
CA ALA A 69 15.80 14.32 -0.42
C ALA A 69 16.64 14.60 -1.69
N GLY A 70 16.16 14.15 -2.85
CA GLY A 70 16.82 14.34 -4.14
C GLY A 70 17.01 15.81 -4.51
N ALA A 71 16.01 16.67 -4.22
CA ALA A 71 16.11 18.11 -4.42
C ALA A 71 17.23 18.79 -3.59
N ARG A 72 17.80 18.09 -2.60
CA ARG A 72 18.83 18.58 -1.67
C ARG A 72 20.14 17.81 -1.76
N GLY A 73 20.24 16.80 -2.63
CA GLY A 73 21.40 15.91 -2.67
C GLY A 73 21.61 15.11 -1.38
N LEU A 74 20.53 14.82 -0.65
CA LEU A 74 20.56 14.01 0.58
C LEU A 74 20.16 12.57 0.28
N ASP A 75 20.76 11.63 1.00
CA ASP A 75 20.31 10.25 1.03
C ASP A 75 19.13 10.06 2.02
N VAL A 76 18.30 9.05 1.75
CA VAL A 76 17.21 8.65 2.65
C VAL A 76 17.67 7.49 3.53
N ALA A 77 17.80 7.74 4.82
CA ALA A 77 18.08 6.71 5.83
C ALA A 77 16.81 5.89 6.12
N LYS A 78 16.75 4.67 5.58
CA LYS A 78 15.60 3.76 5.70
C LYS A 78 15.66 2.98 7.01
N THR A 79 14.54 2.81 7.70
CA THR A 79 14.47 1.94 8.88
C THR A 79 13.11 1.26 9.06
N PRO A 80 13.08 -0.06 9.38
CA PRO A 80 11.85 -0.76 9.69
C PRO A 80 11.22 -0.29 11.01
N ALA A 81 11.98 0.38 11.88
CA ALA A 81 11.47 0.92 13.14
C ALA A 81 10.40 2.01 12.94
N LEU A 82 10.33 2.60 11.74
CA LEU A 82 9.31 3.58 11.33
C LEU A 82 8.14 2.96 10.54
N ARG A 83 8.06 1.63 10.39
CA ARG A 83 6.90 0.98 9.75
C ARG A 83 5.60 1.26 10.51
N GLU A 84 4.49 1.25 9.78
CA GLU A 84 3.15 1.32 10.34
C GLU A 84 2.89 0.17 11.33
N LYS A 85 1.83 0.29 12.12
CA LYS A 85 1.40 -0.78 13.01
C LYS A 85 1.20 -2.08 12.24
N ASP A 86 1.81 -3.17 12.69
CA ASP A 86 1.47 -4.52 12.24
C ASP A 86 0.03 -4.83 12.67
N ASP A 87 -0.86 -4.89 11.70
CA ASP A 87 -2.28 -5.19 11.90
C ASP A 87 -2.58 -6.69 11.74
N GLY A 88 -1.54 -7.52 11.60
CA GLY A 88 -1.64 -8.97 11.58
C GLY A 88 -2.64 -9.47 10.54
N VAL A 89 -3.57 -10.32 10.97
CA VAL A 89 -4.60 -10.91 10.10
C VAL A 89 -5.60 -9.91 9.52
N TRP A 90 -5.59 -8.64 9.95
CA TRP A 90 -6.44 -7.61 9.36
C TRP A 90 -5.84 -6.97 8.12
N GLN A 91 -4.53 -7.07 7.91
CA GLN A 91 -3.87 -6.46 6.75
C GLN A 91 -4.44 -7.03 5.45
N GLY A 92 -4.71 -6.15 4.48
CA GLY A 92 -5.37 -6.50 3.22
C GLY A 92 -6.88 -6.58 3.30
N HIS A 93 -7.48 -6.57 4.48
CA HIS A 93 -8.93 -6.48 4.62
C HIS A 93 -9.39 -5.03 4.72
N THR A 94 -10.56 -4.75 4.16
CA THR A 94 -11.27 -3.48 4.38
C THR A 94 -11.73 -3.39 5.84
N HIS A 95 -11.91 -2.17 6.34
CA HIS A 95 -12.52 -1.95 7.65
C HIS A 95 -13.89 -2.64 7.79
N ALA A 96 -14.69 -2.66 6.73
CA ALA A 96 -16.00 -3.32 6.73
C ALA A 96 -15.88 -4.84 6.84
N GLU A 97 -14.95 -5.47 6.10
CA GLU A 97 -14.69 -6.91 6.20
C GLU A 97 -14.20 -7.31 7.59
N VAL A 98 -13.27 -6.54 8.18
CA VAL A 98 -12.79 -6.79 9.55
C VAL A 98 -13.92 -6.64 10.56
N GLN A 99 -14.72 -5.58 10.47
CA GLN A 99 -15.86 -5.38 11.36
C GLN A 99 -16.87 -6.53 11.27
N ALA A 100 -17.11 -7.06 10.07
CA ALA A 100 -18.04 -8.18 9.87
C ALA A 100 -17.47 -9.52 10.39
N THR A 101 -16.18 -9.77 10.20
CA THR A 101 -15.54 -11.07 10.52
C THR A 101 -14.94 -11.16 11.92
N HIS A 102 -14.67 -10.02 12.55
CA HIS A 102 -14.00 -9.90 13.86
C HIS A 102 -14.73 -8.89 14.78
N ALA A 103 -16.07 -8.95 14.79
CA ALA A 103 -16.94 -7.98 15.47
C ALA A 103 -16.71 -7.89 16.99
N ASP A 104 -16.22 -8.96 17.61
CA ASP A 104 -15.90 -9.07 19.03
C ASP A 104 -14.65 -8.29 19.43
N ILE A 105 -13.66 -8.20 18.53
CA ILE A 105 -12.38 -7.53 18.80
C ILE A 105 -12.22 -6.19 18.07
N TYR A 106 -12.95 -5.92 16.99
CA TYR A 106 -12.90 -4.65 16.26
C TYR A 106 -13.12 -3.40 17.14
N PRO A 107 -14.02 -3.41 18.16
CA PRO A 107 -14.18 -2.27 19.06
C PRO A 107 -12.89 -1.88 19.80
N ASN A 108 -12.00 -2.83 20.12
CA ASN A 108 -10.72 -2.53 20.79
C ASN A 108 -9.81 -1.63 19.94
N TYR A 109 -9.89 -1.74 18.62
CA TYR A 109 -9.18 -0.85 17.70
C TYR A 109 -9.79 0.56 17.71
N LEU A 110 -11.12 0.67 17.66
CA LEU A 110 -11.83 1.95 17.68
C LEU A 110 -11.59 2.73 18.99
N THR A 111 -11.57 2.02 20.12
CA THR A 111 -11.29 2.60 21.44
C THR A 111 -9.81 2.77 21.72
N ARG A 112 -8.93 2.40 20.78
CA ARG A 112 -7.48 2.48 20.92
C ARG A 112 -6.97 1.81 22.20
N ARG A 113 -7.50 0.63 22.50
CA ARG A 113 -7.11 -0.14 23.67
C ARG A 113 -5.59 -0.41 23.64
N PRO A 114 -4.81 0.06 24.63
CA PRO A 114 -3.34 0.02 24.56
C PRO A 114 -2.74 -1.39 24.42
N ASP A 115 -3.24 -2.36 25.18
CA ASP A 115 -2.76 -3.75 25.21
C ASP A 115 -3.31 -4.61 24.06
N PHE A 116 -4.24 -4.08 23.25
CA PHE A 116 -4.85 -4.83 22.16
C PHE A 116 -3.92 -4.96 20.96
N ALA A 117 -3.75 -6.19 20.48
CA ALA A 117 -3.18 -6.54 19.18
C ALA A 117 -4.23 -7.29 18.35
N ALA A 118 -4.33 -6.97 17.06
CA ALA A 118 -5.00 -7.87 16.12
C ALA A 118 -4.26 -9.22 16.12
N PRO A 119 -4.93 -10.35 15.86
CA PRO A 119 -4.25 -11.65 15.83
C PRO A 119 -3.03 -11.62 14.91
N GLN A 120 -1.89 -12.12 15.39
CA GLN A 120 -0.58 -12.09 14.71
C GLN A 120 -0.01 -10.69 14.43
N GLY A 121 -0.62 -9.63 14.93
CA GLY A 121 -0.12 -8.25 14.80
C GLY A 121 0.59 -7.76 16.07
N GLU A 122 0.91 -6.47 16.09
CA GLU A 122 1.47 -5.80 17.27
C GLU A 122 0.41 -5.02 18.07
N SER A 123 0.63 -4.92 19.38
CA SER A 123 -0.23 -4.12 20.25
C SER A 123 0.05 -2.63 20.09
N LEU A 124 -0.93 -1.79 20.44
CA LEU A 124 -0.73 -0.33 20.40
C LEU A 124 0.40 0.13 21.35
N GLU A 125 0.57 -0.52 22.50
CA GLU A 125 1.68 -0.27 23.42
C GLU A 125 3.04 -0.63 22.82
N HIS A 126 3.19 -1.82 22.25
CA HIS A 126 4.45 -2.23 21.62
C HIS A 126 4.79 -1.33 20.43
N PHE A 127 3.78 -1.00 19.62
CA PHE A 127 3.91 -0.05 18.52
C PHE A 127 4.39 1.33 19.01
N ALA A 128 3.74 1.87 20.05
CA ALA A 128 4.07 3.18 20.60
C ALA A 128 5.49 3.21 21.18
N GLU A 129 5.92 2.15 21.86
CA GLU A 129 7.27 2.04 22.41
C GLU A 129 8.32 1.96 21.29
N ARG A 130 8.06 1.15 20.25
CA ARG A 130 8.92 1.07 19.06
C ARG A 130 9.09 2.42 18.39
N VAL A 131 8.00 3.14 18.15
CA VAL A 131 8.02 4.48 17.54
C VAL A 131 8.73 5.50 18.43
N ARG A 132 8.42 5.52 19.74
CA ARG A 132 9.08 6.41 20.71
C ARG A 132 10.59 6.20 20.72
N LYS A 133 11.04 4.95 20.77
CA LYS A 133 12.45 4.59 20.73
C LYS A 133 13.11 5.06 19.43
N ALA A 134 12.48 4.82 18.28
CA ALA A 134 12.98 5.23 16.98
C ALA A 134 13.12 6.77 16.86
N LEU A 135 12.07 7.53 17.21
CA LEU A 135 12.09 8.99 17.14
C LEU A 135 13.08 9.60 18.12
N THR A 136 13.20 9.03 19.33
CA THR A 136 14.17 9.50 20.33
C THR A 136 15.60 9.22 19.90
N GLN A 137 15.87 8.09 19.26
CA GLN A 137 17.17 7.78 18.67
C GLN A 137 17.51 8.77 17.55
N ILE A 138 16.61 8.97 16.58
CA ILE A 138 16.78 9.94 15.48
C ILE A 138 17.07 11.33 16.04
N ALA A 139 16.29 11.79 17.02
CA ALA A 139 16.45 13.11 17.61
C ALA A 139 17.80 13.31 18.31
N ARG A 140 18.30 12.27 19.01
CA ARG A 140 19.59 12.30 19.71
C ARG A 140 20.77 12.23 18.75
N GLU A 141 20.67 11.42 17.69
CA GLU A 141 21.70 11.32 16.64
C GLU A 141 21.80 12.60 15.80
N SER A 142 20.73 13.39 15.77
CA SER A 142 20.61 14.64 15.01
C SER A 142 20.58 15.86 15.93
N ALA A 143 21.31 15.82 17.07
CA ALA A 143 21.27 16.88 18.07
C ALA A 143 21.67 18.25 17.49
N GLY A 144 20.76 19.22 17.53
CA GLY A 144 20.98 20.56 16.97
C GLY A 144 20.69 20.69 15.46
N GLU A 145 20.24 19.60 14.83
CA GLU A 145 19.92 19.55 13.40
C GLU A 145 18.40 19.66 13.16
N THR A 146 18.02 19.87 11.91
CA THR A 146 16.64 19.76 11.42
C THR A 146 16.50 18.55 10.51
N VAL A 147 15.59 17.63 10.83
CA VAL A 147 15.45 16.37 10.09
C VAL A 147 14.04 16.17 9.56
N LEU A 148 13.95 15.57 8.36
CA LEU A 148 12.71 15.08 7.80
C LEU A 148 12.53 13.61 8.15
N VAL A 149 11.34 13.22 8.57
CA VAL A 149 10.96 11.83 8.87
C VAL A 149 9.66 11.51 8.14
N VAL A 150 9.72 10.60 7.16
CA VAL A 150 8.55 10.18 6.38
C VAL A 150 8.10 8.79 6.78
N ALA A 151 6.86 8.67 7.29
CA ALA A 151 6.33 7.43 7.86
C ALA A 151 4.82 7.27 7.56
N HIS A 152 4.06 6.82 8.56
CA HIS A 152 2.66 6.39 8.41
C HIS A 152 1.75 7.08 9.43
N ALA A 153 0.43 6.93 9.26
CA ALA A 153 -0.55 7.64 10.07
C ALA A 153 -0.45 7.27 11.56
N GLY A 154 -0.24 5.99 11.89
CA GLY A 154 -0.06 5.55 13.27
C GLY A 154 1.23 6.11 13.88
N VAL A 155 2.33 6.14 13.13
CA VAL A 155 3.62 6.67 13.60
C VAL A 155 3.52 8.15 13.93
N LEU A 156 2.88 8.93 13.05
CA LEU A 156 2.66 10.37 13.27
C LEU A 156 1.71 10.61 14.45
N ASP A 157 0.68 9.79 14.64
CA ASP A 157 -0.20 9.88 15.80
C ASP A 157 0.55 9.64 17.12
N ILE A 158 1.46 8.64 17.17
CA ILE A 158 2.33 8.46 18.34
C ILE A 158 3.24 9.67 18.53
N ALA A 159 3.84 10.19 17.46
CA ALA A 159 4.70 11.37 17.54
C ALA A 159 3.98 12.60 18.09
N TRP A 160 2.76 12.87 17.60
CA TRP A 160 1.90 13.95 18.12
C TRP A 160 1.60 13.74 19.60
N ARG A 161 1.22 12.53 20.02
CA ARG A 161 0.91 12.23 21.43
C ARG A 161 2.13 12.43 22.33
N LEU A 162 3.31 12.02 21.89
CA LEU A 162 4.57 12.26 22.60
C LEU A 162 4.83 13.75 22.79
N ALA A 163 4.64 14.55 21.73
CA ALA A 163 4.88 15.99 21.74
C ALA A 163 3.81 16.80 22.50
N ALA A 164 2.56 16.34 22.50
CA ALA A 164 1.42 16.98 23.17
C ALA A 164 1.18 16.47 24.61
N GLY A 165 1.90 15.44 25.06
CA GLY A 165 1.71 14.84 26.38
C GLY A 165 0.40 14.06 26.54
N LYS A 166 -0.10 13.47 25.44
CA LYS A 166 -1.39 12.76 25.38
C LYS A 166 -1.20 11.25 25.61
N LYS A 167 -2.19 10.60 26.25
CA LYS A 167 -2.21 9.14 26.46
C LYS A 167 -2.54 8.41 25.16
N LEU A 168 -2.30 7.09 25.10
CA LEU A 168 -2.52 6.29 23.89
C LEU A 168 -4.00 6.05 23.56
N ASP A 169 -4.83 5.96 24.60
CA ASP A 169 -6.27 5.68 24.57
C ASP A 169 -7.13 6.94 24.35
N GLU A 170 -6.55 8.14 24.45
CA GLU A 170 -7.26 9.38 24.14
C GLU A 170 -7.70 9.41 22.67
N LYS A 171 -8.92 9.90 22.43
CA LYS A 171 -9.45 10.06 21.07
C LYS A 171 -8.55 11.00 20.26
N ARG A 172 -8.31 10.67 18.99
CA ARG A 172 -7.54 11.52 18.08
C ARG A 172 -8.32 12.81 17.80
N GLU A 173 -7.65 13.95 17.96
CA GLU A 173 -8.24 15.30 17.78
C GLU A 173 -8.06 15.82 16.36
N HIS A 174 -6.97 15.44 15.67
CA HIS A 174 -6.63 15.94 14.34
C HIS A 174 -6.44 14.79 13.33
N PRO A 175 -6.88 14.96 12.07
CA PRO A 175 -6.55 13.99 11.03
C PRO A 175 -5.04 13.98 10.77
N VAL A 176 -4.52 12.82 10.36
CA VAL A 176 -3.14 12.71 9.85
C VAL A 176 -3.23 12.68 8.32
N LEU A 177 -3.11 13.86 7.73
CA LEU A 177 -3.23 14.07 6.29
C LEU A 177 -2.06 13.42 5.55
N ASN A 178 -2.31 12.96 4.32
CA ASN A 178 -1.28 12.40 3.45
C ASN A 178 -0.36 13.52 2.96
N ALA A 179 0.96 13.28 2.98
CA ALA A 179 2.00 14.18 2.46
C ALA A 179 1.89 15.63 2.95
N THR A 180 1.58 15.85 4.22
CA THR A 180 1.61 17.18 4.85
C THR A 180 2.71 17.24 5.91
N PRO A 181 3.45 18.36 6.04
CA PRO A 181 4.49 18.50 7.04
C PRO A 181 3.88 18.78 8.43
N ASN A 182 4.48 18.20 9.46
CA ASN A 182 4.14 18.44 10.86
C ASN A 182 5.42 18.60 11.66
N TRP A 183 5.48 19.52 12.61
CA TRP A 183 6.73 19.87 13.30
C TRP A 183 6.66 19.58 14.79
N ILE A 184 7.62 18.81 15.26
CA ILE A 184 7.87 18.59 16.69
C ILE A 184 9.33 18.89 17.02
N ALA A 185 9.63 19.16 18.28
CA ALA A 185 10.98 19.39 18.75
C ALA A 185 11.34 18.47 19.90
N TYR A 186 12.62 18.10 19.98
CA TYR A 186 13.21 17.37 21.10
C TYR A 186 14.35 18.17 21.70
N GLU A 187 14.25 18.48 22.99
CA GLU A 187 15.24 19.24 23.76
C GLU A 187 15.25 18.74 25.21
N ASP A 188 16.44 18.56 25.79
CA ASP A 188 16.62 18.15 27.19
C ASP A 188 15.76 16.97 27.65
N GLY A 189 15.60 15.96 26.78
CA GLY A 189 14.83 14.76 27.09
C GLY A 189 13.32 14.90 26.93
N LYS A 190 12.84 16.04 26.43
CA LYS A 190 11.41 16.36 26.32
C LYS A 190 11.01 16.61 24.87
N TRP A 191 9.81 16.15 24.54
CA TRP A 191 9.15 16.44 23.27
C TRP A 191 8.22 17.65 23.42
N SER A 192 8.09 18.45 22.36
CA SER A 192 7.14 19.56 22.30
C SER A 192 6.57 19.71 20.89
N LEU A 193 5.30 20.11 20.81
CA LEU A 193 4.64 20.41 19.54
C LEU A 193 5.10 21.79 19.04
N VAL A 194 5.49 21.88 17.78
CA VAL A 194 5.87 23.15 17.13
C VAL A 194 4.76 23.61 16.19
N ASP A 195 4.32 22.72 15.31
CA ASP A 195 3.22 22.95 14.37
C ASP A 195 2.61 21.62 13.96
N TRP A 196 1.32 21.59 13.65
CA TRP A 196 0.64 20.39 13.17
C TRP A 196 -0.34 20.77 12.07
N ALA A 197 -0.24 20.09 10.93
CA ALA A 197 -1.05 20.41 9.77
C ALA A 197 -2.54 20.20 10.07
N THR A 198 -3.35 21.17 9.67
CA THR A 198 -4.80 21.07 9.68
C THR A 198 -5.36 21.13 8.25
N PRO A 199 -6.58 20.65 8.00
CA PRO A 199 -7.19 20.71 6.66
C PRO A 199 -7.45 22.14 6.17
N GLU A 200 -7.66 23.09 7.08
CA GLU A 200 -8.06 24.45 6.75
C GLU A 200 -6.97 25.17 5.93
N GLY A 201 -7.37 25.73 4.78
CA GLY A 201 -6.48 26.51 3.92
C GLY A 201 -5.50 25.70 3.07
N ARG A 202 -5.53 24.36 3.13
CA ARG A 202 -4.73 23.50 2.27
C ARG A 202 -5.46 23.22 0.96
N ALA A 203 -4.77 23.45 -0.16
CA ALA A 203 -5.27 23.06 -1.47
C ALA A 203 -5.30 21.53 -1.57
N GLU A 204 -6.44 20.99 -2.00
CA GLU A 204 -6.54 19.57 -2.30
C GLU A 204 -5.71 19.24 -3.54
N ILE A 205 -4.90 18.17 -3.45
CA ILE A 205 -4.15 17.68 -4.60
C ILE A 205 -5.08 16.81 -5.44
N ALA A 206 -5.56 17.38 -6.54
CA ALA A 206 -6.45 16.69 -7.46
C ALA A 206 -5.77 15.42 -8.03
N ALA A 207 -6.52 14.32 -8.02
CA ALA A 207 -6.19 13.14 -8.79
C ALA A 207 -6.58 13.33 -10.26
N PRO A 208 -5.95 12.60 -11.19
CA PRO A 208 -6.35 12.58 -12.60
C PRO A 208 -7.82 12.17 -12.85
N TRP A 209 -8.44 11.49 -11.88
CA TRP A 209 -9.83 11.02 -11.94
C TRP A 209 -10.83 11.92 -11.21
N ASP A 210 -10.40 12.99 -10.54
CA ASP A 210 -11.32 13.82 -9.77
C ASP A 210 -12.31 14.60 -10.65
N GLY A 211 -13.58 14.59 -10.25
CA GLY A 211 -14.66 15.26 -10.99
C GLY A 211 -15.04 14.57 -12.30
N ARG A 212 -14.50 13.38 -12.59
CA ARG A 212 -14.80 12.59 -13.78
C ARG A 212 -15.67 11.38 -13.43
N GLU A 213 -16.64 11.07 -14.27
CA GLU A 213 -17.27 9.76 -14.29
C GLU A 213 -16.36 8.83 -15.11
N LEU A 214 -15.70 7.88 -14.42
CA LEU A 214 -14.79 6.97 -15.09
C LEU A 214 -15.57 5.83 -15.75
N PRO A 215 -15.27 5.45 -17.01
CA PRO A 215 -15.82 4.24 -17.61
C PRO A 215 -15.51 3.03 -16.72
N ARG A 216 -16.54 2.24 -16.43
CA ARG A 216 -16.41 1.04 -15.61
C ARG A 216 -15.76 -0.07 -16.44
N ARG A 217 -14.74 -0.73 -15.89
CA ARG A 217 -14.13 -1.91 -16.48
C ARG A 217 -14.17 -3.06 -15.49
N GLU A 218 -15.01 -4.03 -15.78
CA GLU A 218 -15.14 -5.24 -14.97
C GLU A 218 -14.15 -6.31 -15.44
N ALA A 219 -13.55 -7.03 -14.50
CA ALA A 219 -12.58 -8.09 -14.79
C ALA A 219 -12.74 -9.29 -13.85
N ALA A 220 -12.68 -10.48 -14.43
CA ALA A 220 -12.60 -11.72 -13.69
C ALA A 220 -11.12 -12.14 -13.59
N ARG A 221 -10.66 -12.42 -12.38
CA ARG A 221 -9.27 -12.79 -12.09
C ARG A 221 -9.22 -14.17 -11.46
N ALA A 222 -8.29 -14.99 -11.93
CA ALA A 222 -8.12 -16.37 -11.52
C ALA A 222 -7.01 -16.48 -10.48
N LEU A 223 -7.39 -16.73 -9.22
CA LEU A 223 -6.47 -17.11 -8.16
C LEU A 223 -6.25 -18.63 -8.23
N ILE A 224 -5.47 -19.06 -9.24
CA ILE A 224 -5.15 -20.47 -9.48
C ILE A 224 -4.05 -20.89 -8.51
N VAL A 225 -4.37 -21.79 -7.59
CA VAL A 225 -3.44 -22.30 -6.59
C VAL A 225 -3.29 -23.82 -6.69
N ASP A 226 -2.09 -24.31 -6.39
CA ASP A 226 -1.80 -25.74 -6.37
C ASP A 226 -1.99 -26.39 -4.98
N GLN A 227 -1.62 -27.66 -4.85
CA GLN A 227 -1.70 -28.41 -3.60
C GLN A 227 -0.81 -27.86 -2.48
N ASP A 228 0.23 -27.09 -2.83
CA ASP A 228 1.15 -26.44 -1.89
C ASP A 228 0.72 -24.99 -1.60
N ASN A 229 -0.42 -24.56 -2.18
CA ASN A 229 -0.96 -23.20 -2.12
C ASN A 229 -0.03 -22.15 -2.76
N ASP A 230 0.81 -22.58 -3.70
CA ASP A 230 1.52 -21.68 -4.60
C ASP A 230 0.55 -21.19 -5.68
N VAL A 231 0.66 -19.92 -6.08
CA VAL A 231 -0.20 -19.29 -7.07
C VAL A 231 0.47 -19.21 -8.43
N LEU A 232 -0.27 -19.50 -9.49
CA LEU A 232 0.18 -19.27 -10.85
C LEU A 232 0.05 -17.79 -11.21
N LEU A 233 1.17 -17.16 -11.59
CA LEU A 233 1.19 -15.79 -12.10
C LEU A 233 1.72 -15.74 -13.53
N MET A 234 1.18 -14.79 -14.28
CA MET A 234 1.59 -14.41 -15.62
C MET A 234 2.52 -13.20 -15.57
N ARG A 235 3.61 -13.28 -16.31
CA ARG A 235 4.57 -12.19 -16.48
C ARG A 235 4.17 -11.38 -17.71
N TYR A 236 3.94 -10.09 -17.52
CA TYR A 236 3.60 -9.16 -18.57
C TYR A 236 4.75 -8.20 -18.85
N ALA A 237 4.89 -7.77 -20.11
CA ALA A 237 5.76 -6.68 -20.50
C ALA A 237 5.25 -5.36 -19.92
N GLY A 238 6.16 -4.57 -19.33
CA GLY A 238 5.82 -3.29 -18.69
C GLY A 238 5.22 -2.27 -19.65
N GLY A 239 5.45 -2.44 -20.96
CA GLY A 239 4.89 -1.59 -22.03
C GLY A 239 3.37 -1.54 -22.12
N LEU A 240 2.64 -2.48 -21.51
CA LEU A 240 1.19 -2.41 -21.36
C LEU A 240 0.71 -1.23 -20.50
N THR A 241 1.63 -0.64 -19.74
CA THR A 241 1.36 0.37 -18.73
C THR A 241 2.44 1.44 -18.83
N PRO A 242 2.24 2.49 -19.67
CA PRO A 242 3.24 3.52 -19.92
C PRO A 242 3.83 4.13 -18.64
N HIS A 243 3.01 4.25 -17.59
CA HIS A 243 3.45 4.71 -16.30
C HIS A 243 4.49 3.79 -15.62
N PHE A 244 4.34 2.47 -15.71
CA PHE A 244 5.32 1.53 -15.15
C PHE A 244 6.67 1.63 -15.88
N LEU A 245 6.64 1.77 -17.21
CA LEU A 245 7.86 2.05 -17.98
C LEU A 245 8.53 3.35 -17.54
N ALA A 246 7.75 4.42 -17.30
CA ALA A 246 8.29 5.70 -16.82
C ALA A 246 8.94 5.58 -15.43
N LEU A 247 8.52 4.61 -14.63
CA LEU A 247 9.13 4.26 -13.34
C LEU A 247 10.30 3.27 -13.45
N GLY A 248 10.68 2.84 -14.65
CA GLY A 248 11.75 1.88 -14.88
C GLY A 248 11.35 0.41 -14.71
N HIS A 249 10.05 0.11 -14.60
CA HIS A 249 9.56 -1.26 -14.54
C HIS A 249 9.32 -1.82 -15.95
N HIS A 250 10.16 -2.77 -16.35
CA HIS A 250 10.08 -3.41 -17.67
C HIS A 250 9.16 -4.64 -17.72
N HIS A 251 8.69 -5.12 -16.58
CA HIS A 251 7.74 -6.21 -16.46
C HIS A 251 7.00 -6.16 -15.12
N PHE A 252 5.89 -6.88 -15.05
CA PHE A 252 5.14 -7.12 -13.82
C PHE A 252 4.50 -8.52 -13.86
N TRP A 253 4.09 -9.02 -12.70
CA TRP A 253 3.36 -10.27 -12.56
C TRP A 253 1.91 -9.98 -12.16
N ALA A 254 0.96 -10.71 -12.72
CA ALA A 254 -0.43 -10.65 -12.30
C ALA A 254 -1.09 -12.04 -12.41
N THR A 255 -2.21 -12.20 -11.71
CA THR A 255 -3.08 -13.39 -11.88
C THR A 255 -3.61 -13.46 -13.31
N PRO A 256 -3.79 -14.67 -13.88
CA PRO A 256 -4.58 -14.85 -15.11
C PRO A 256 -5.99 -14.28 -14.96
N GLY A 257 -6.66 -14.05 -16.09
CA GLY A 257 -7.98 -13.46 -16.19
C GLY A 257 -7.93 -12.07 -16.83
N GLY A 258 -9.06 -11.61 -17.35
CA GLY A 258 -9.15 -10.37 -18.12
C GLY A 258 -10.49 -9.69 -18.02
N ALA A 259 -10.80 -8.85 -19.02
CA ALA A 259 -12.01 -8.02 -19.01
C ALA A 259 -13.27 -8.87 -19.25
N VAL A 260 -14.37 -8.48 -18.61
CA VAL A 260 -15.70 -8.98 -18.96
C VAL A 260 -16.17 -8.26 -20.23
N MET A 261 -16.50 -9.02 -21.28
CA MET A 261 -16.99 -8.45 -22.54
C MET A 261 -18.48 -8.10 -22.48
N GLU A 262 -18.96 -7.33 -23.47
CA GLU A 262 -20.37 -6.98 -23.57
C GLU A 262 -21.24 -8.24 -23.71
N GLY A 263 -22.23 -8.39 -22.82
CA GLY A 263 -23.12 -9.56 -22.76
C GLY A 263 -22.52 -10.79 -22.07
N GLU A 264 -21.27 -10.71 -21.60
CA GLU A 264 -20.59 -11.78 -20.86
C GLU A 264 -20.79 -11.61 -19.35
N ASP A 265 -20.91 -12.71 -18.60
CA ASP A 265 -20.85 -12.68 -17.14
C ASP A 265 -19.42 -12.97 -16.63
N PHE A 266 -19.16 -12.72 -15.34
CA PHE A 266 -17.82 -12.91 -14.77
C PHE A 266 -17.32 -14.36 -14.85
N GLU A 267 -18.20 -15.35 -14.73
CA GLU A 267 -17.82 -16.76 -14.78
C GLU A 267 -17.43 -17.19 -16.19
N SER A 268 -18.16 -16.71 -17.19
CA SER A 268 -17.86 -16.93 -18.61
C SER A 268 -16.55 -16.25 -19.01
N ALA A 269 -16.35 -14.99 -18.59
CA ALA A 269 -15.10 -14.27 -18.79
C ALA A 269 -13.92 -15.00 -18.13
N LEU A 270 -14.08 -15.48 -16.90
CA LEU A 270 -13.05 -16.24 -16.21
C LEU A 270 -12.66 -17.52 -16.99
N ARG A 271 -13.64 -18.28 -17.47
CA ARG A 271 -13.39 -19.53 -18.22
C ARG A 271 -12.65 -19.25 -19.52
N ARG A 272 -13.08 -18.24 -20.27
CA ARG A 272 -12.46 -17.83 -21.53
C ARG A 272 -11.01 -17.42 -21.31
N GLU A 273 -10.77 -16.45 -20.43
CA GLU A 273 -9.44 -15.89 -20.19
C GLU A 273 -8.48 -16.94 -19.62
N VAL A 274 -8.92 -17.75 -18.66
CA VAL A 274 -8.06 -18.83 -18.11
C VAL A 274 -7.71 -19.87 -19.16
N TYR A 275 -8.67 -20.23 -20.02
CA TYR A 275 -8.38 -21.16 -21.11
C TYR A 275 -7.39 -20.56 -22.11
N GLU A 276 -7.62 -19.33 -22.56
CA GLU A 276 -6.75 -18.64 -23.51
C GLU A 276 -5.32 -18.46 -22.96
N GLU A 277 -5.21 -18.01 -21.71
CA GLU A 277 -3.93 -17.64 -21.11
C GLU A 277 -3.16 -18.82 -20.52
N THR A 278 -3.81 -19.94 -20.19
CA THR A 278 -3.15 -21.05 -19.48
C THR A 278 -3.39 -22.42 -20.10
N GLY A 279 -4.38 -22.57 -20.97
CA GLY A 279 -4.85 -23.86 -21.49
C GLY A 279 -5.77 -24.64 -20.54
N LEU A 280 -5.95 -24.16 -19.30
CA LEU A 280 -6.77 -24.84 -18.29
C LEU A 280 -8.26 -24.67 -18.60
N THR A 281 -8.96 -25.79 -18.80
CA THR A 281 -10.42 -25.80 -18.92
C THR A 281 -11.06 -25.83 -17.53
N LEU A 282 -11.73 -24.75 -17.14
CA LEU A 282 -12.47 -24.69 -15.89
C LEU A 282 -13.88 -25.25 -16.08
N LEU A 283 -14.27 -26.22 -15.23
CA LEU A 283 -15.66 -26.70 -15.11
C LEU A 283 -16.42 -25.98 -14.00
N ASP A 284 -15.74 -25.67 -12.89
CA ASP A 284 -16.24 -24.87 -11.77
C ASP A 284 -15.31 -23.64 -11.63
N PRO A 285 -15.82 -22.40 -11.68
CA PRO A 285 -15.02 -21.20 -11.49
C PRO A 285 -14.56 -21.03 -10.04
N GLY A 286 -15.15 -21.79 -9.11
CA GLY A 286 -14.88 -21.68 -7.68
C GLY A 286 -15.48 -20.41 -7.06
N PRO A 287 -15.29 -20.21 -5.74
CA PRO A 287 -15.87 -19.07 -5.03
C PRO A 287 -15.11 -17.77 -5.31
N VAL A 288 -15.81 -16.64 -5.28
CA VAL A 288 -15.19 -15.31 -5.22
C VAL A 288 -14.60 -15.10 -3.82
N VAL A 289 -13.29 -14.87 -3.74
CA VAL A 289 -12.54 -14.71 -2.49
C VAL A 289 -12.09 -13.28 -2.20
N ALA A 290 -12.08 -12.42 -3.22
CA ALA A 290 -11.84 -10.99 -3.08
C ALA A 290 -12.51 -10.19 -4.19
N THR A 291 -12.81 -8.93 -3.87
CA THR A 291 -13.23 -7.93 -4.85
C THR A 291 -12.48 -6.63 -4.58
N ARG A 292 -12.14 -5.92 -5.66
CA ARG A 292 -11.47 -4.63 -5.61
C ARG A 292 -12.19 -3.65 -6.52
N GLU A 293 -12.21 -2.39 -6.11
CA GLU A 293 -12.73 -1.29 -6.90
C GLU A 293 -11.83 -0.08 -6.73
N PHE A 294 -11.13 0.32 -7.79
CA PHE A 294 -10.14 1.39 -7.74
C PHE A 294 -9.97 2.08 -9.10
N PRO A 295 -9.55 3.36 -9.12
CA PRO A 295 -9.20 4.03 -10.36
C PRO A 295 -7.91 3.42 -10.93
N MET A 296 -7.95 3.02 -12.20
CA MET A 296 -6.84 2.40 -12.90
C MET A 296 -6.62 3.08 -14.25
N GLU A 297 -5.35 3.31 -14.57
CA GLU A 297 -4.93 3.79 -15.89
C GLU A 297 -4.84 2.61 -16.86
N ILE A 298 -5.46 2.75 -18.04
CA ILE A 298 -5.47 1.75 -19.10
C ILE A 298 -5.18 2.48 -20.41
N GLY A 299 -4.03 2.19 -21.02
CA GLY A 299 -3.52 3.02 -22.10
C GLY A 299 -3.30 4.45 -21.61
N ASP A 300 -3.99 5.40 -22.23
CA ASP A 300 -3.91 6.84 -21.91
C ASP A 300 -5.16 7.37 -21.15
N ASP A 301 -6.08 6.49 -20.71
CA ASP A 301 -7.30 6.91 -20.02
C ASP A 301 -7.53 6.18 -18.67
N TRP A 302 -8.41 6.76 -17.85
CA TRP A 302 -8.74 6.30 -16.51
C TRP A 302 -10.06 5.55 -16.48
N HIS A 303 -10.07 4.39 -15.84
CA HIS A 303 -11.24 3.54 -15.69
C HIS A 303 -11.52 3.28 -14.21
N GLN A 304 -12.80 3.09 -13.88
CA GLN A 304 -13.19 2.50 -12.61
C GLN A 304 -13.04 0.98 -12.74
N ALA A 305 -11.89 0.45 -12.34
CA ALA A 305 -11.62 -0.98 -12.40
C ALA A 305 -12.39 -1.70 -11.30
N VAL A 306 -13.07 -2.78 -11.66
CA VAL A 306 -13.75 -3.69 -10.74
C VAL A 306 -13.27 -5.10 -11.00
N GLU A 307 -12.50 -5.64 -10.05
CA GLU A 307 -11.89 -6.95 -10.19
C GLU A 307 -12.51 -7.93 -9.21
N ARG A 308 -12.90 -9.11 -9.70
CA ARG A 308 -13.36 -10.24 -8.88
C ARG A 308 -12.37 -11.39 -8.96
N TYR A 309 -11.86 -11.82 -7.82
CA TYR A 309 -10.90 -12.91 -7.72
C TYR A 309 -11.61 -14.21 -7.37
N PHE A 310 -11.52 -15.18 -8.26
CA PHE A 310 -12.08 -16.52 -8.12
C PHE A 310 -10.99 -17.50 -7.69
N LEU A 311 -11.25 -18.29 -6.65
CA LEU A 311 -10.32 -19.30 -6.17
C LEU A 311 -10.45 -20.60 -6.97
N ILE A 312 -9.39 -20.97 -7.68
CA ILE A 312 -9.32 -22.20 -8.46
C ILE A 312 -8.23 -23.06 -7.85
N ARG A 313 -8.57 -24.28 -7.42
CA ARG A 313 -7.61 -25.26 -6.92
C ARG A 313 -7.36 -26.33 -7.96
N THR A 314 -6.09 -26.61 -8.24
CA THR A 314 -5.68 -27.58 -9.27
C THR A 314 -4.42 -28.33 -8.80
N GLU A 315 -4.12 -29.46 -9.43
CA GLU A 315 -2.74 -29.96 -9.42
C GLU A 315 -1.86 -28.99 -10.22
N ARG A 316 -0.58 -28.88 -9.84
CA ARG A 316 0.39 -28.06 -10.56
C ARG A 316 0.52 -28.52 -12.03
N PHE A 317 0.46 -27.56 -12.95
CA PHE A 317 0.60 -27.80 -14.39
C PHE A 317 1.54 -26.79 -15.05
N ALA A 318 1.98 -27.11 -16.27
CA ALA A 318 2.71 -26.19 -17.14
C ALA A 318 1.69 -25.49 -18.06
N PRO A 319 1.60 -24.15 -18.05
CA PRO A 319 0.65 -23.43 -18.91
C PRO A 319 0.93 -23.65 -20.40
N GLU A 320 -0.13 -23.96 -21.14
CA GLU A 320 -0.15 -24.13 -22.59
C GLU A 320 -1.17 -23.17 -23.20
N PRO A 321 -0.81 -21.88 -23.39
CA PRO A 321 -1.76 -20.86 -23.84
C PRO A 321 -2.38 -21.23 -25.19
N HIS A 322 -3.68 -21.00 -25.31
CA HIS A 322 -4.47 -21.24 -26.52
C HIS A 322 -5.03 -19.92 -27.04
N ASP A 323 -5.17 -19.79 -28.36
CA ASP A 323 -5.91 -18.67 -28.97
C ASP A 323 -5.47 -17.24 -28.61
N LEU A 324 -4.30 -17.05 -27.98
CA LEU A 324 -3.75 -15.71 -27.73
C LEU A 324 -3.61 -14.92 -29.03
N THR A 325 -4.12 -13.70 -29.02
CA THR A 325 -3.97 -12.72 -30.10
C THR A 325 -2.49 -12.40 -30.33
N GLN A 326 -2.17 -11.83 -31.49
CA GLN A 326 -0.78 -11.42 -31.79
C GLN A 326 -0.28 -10.34 -30.82
N GLU A 327 -1.18 -9.49 -30.33
CA GLU A 327 -0.87 -8.46 -29.36
C GLU A 327 -0.56 -9.06 -27.99
N GLU A 328 -1.38 -10.01 -27.50
CA GLU A 328 -1.12 -10.70 -26.24
C GLU A 328 0.17 -11.52 -26.27
N LYS A 329 0.48 -12.18 -27.39
CA LYS A 329 1.74 -12.90 -27.57
C LYS A 329 2.98 -12.01 -27.43
N ILE A 330 2.87 -10.72 -27.74
CA ILE A 330 3.97 -9.76 -27.58
C ILE A 330 4.13 -9.38 -26.11
N HIS A 331 3.03 -9.34 -25.36
CA HIS A 331 3.01 -8.82 -24.00
C HIS A 331 3.14 -9.89 -22.91
N VAL A 332 2.75 -11.14 -23.17
CA VAL A 332 2.93 -12.25 -22.22
C VAL A 332 4.34 -12.82 -22.34
N LEU A 333 5.14 -12.64 -21.29
CA LEU A 333 6.55 -13.03 -21.22
C LEU A 333 6.78 -14.39 -20.56
N GLY A 334 5.75 -14.98 -19.95
CA GLY A 334 5.82 -16.31 -19.34
C GLY A 334 4.94 -16.48 -18.10
N TRP A 335 5.10 -17.62 -17.43
CA TRP A 335 4.36 -17.98 -16.23
C TRP A 335 5.31 -18.50 -15.15
N ARG A 336 4.90 -18.37 -13.89
CA ARG A 336 5.61 -18.97 -12.75
C ARG A 336 4.64 -19.24 -11.61
N TRP A 337 4.88 -20.33 -10.89
CA TRP A 337 4.25 -20.61 -9.60
C TRP A 337 5.02 -19.90 -8.48
N TRP A 338 4.28 -19.18 -7.62
CA TRP A 338 4.83 -18.37 -6.54
C TRP A 338 4.22 -18.75 -5.20
N SER A 339 5.06 -18.98 -4.20
CA SER A 339 4.60 -19.08 -2.82
C SER A 339 4.28 -17.69 -2.23
N ALA A 340 3.42 -17.67 -1.21
CA ALA A 340 3.14 -16.43 -0.46
C ALA A 340 4.39 -15.83 0.20
N ASP A 341 5.37 -16.67 0.57
CA ASP A 341 6.63 -16.25 1.18
C ASP A 341 7.57 -15.62 0.13
N GLU A 342 7.65 -16.17 -1.08
CA GLU A 342 8.40 -15.56 -2.18
C GLU A 342 7.83 -14.20 -2.58
N ILE A 343 6.49 -14.08 -2.68
CA ILE A 343 5.83 -12.80 -2.99
C ILE A 343 6.18 -11.75 -1.94
N ALA A 344 6.12 -12.12 -0.65
CA ALA A 344 6.36 -11.19 0.46
C ALA A 344 7.78 -10.59 0.50
N VAL A 345 8.78 -11.30 -0.04
CA VAL A 345 10.18 -10.82 -0.09
C VAL A 345 10.61 -10.36 -1.49
N SER A 346 9.72 -10.44 -2.48
CA SER A 346 10.04 -10.08 -3.86
C SER A 346 10.22 -8.57 -4.04
N HIS A 347 11.14 -8.20 -4.93
CA HIS A 347 11.27 -6.85 -5.45
C HIS A 347 10.54 -6.65 -6.79
N ASP A 348 9.95 -7.71 -7.34
CA ASP A 348 9.16 -7.62 -8.56
C ASP A 348 7.84 -6.88 -8.29
N LEU A 349 7.30 -6.27 -9.35
CA LEU A 349 5.97 -5.69 -9.33
C LEU A 349 4.95 -6.82 -9.49
N ILE A 350 4.22 -7.15 -8.42
CA ILE A 350 3.25 -8.25 -8.38
C ILE A 350 1.86 -7.69 -8.07
N PHE A 351 0.87 -8.08 -8.87
CA PHE A 351 -0.53 -7.68 -8.73
C PHE A 351 -1.46 -8.89 -8.49
N PRO A 352 -2.55 -8.72 -7.72
CA PRO A 352 -2.89 -7.50 -6.94
C PRO A 352 -1.85 -7.19 -5.87
N GLU A 353 -1.76 -5.93 -5.46
CA GLU A 353 -0.94 -5.57 -4.31
C GLU A 353 -1.41 -6.33 -3.07
N GLY A 354 -0.49 -6.83 -2.25
CA GLY A 354 -0.81 -7.64 -1.07
C GLY A 354 -1.32 -9.05 -1.41
N LEU A 355 -1.00 -9.59 -2.58
CA LEU A 355 -1.40 -10.93 -3.00
C LEU A 355 -1.00 -12.02 -1.99
N GLU A 356 0.14 -11.87 -1.31
CA GLU A 356 0.58 -12.78 -0.25
C GLU A 356 -0.46 -12.91 0.89
N ALA A 357 -1.18 -11.83 1.18
CA ALA A 357 -2.25 -11.82 2.18
C ALA A 357 -3.47 -12.59 1.69
N LEU A 358 -3.84 -12.35 0.43
CA LEU A 358 -4.95 -13.03 -0.20
C LEU A 358 -4.69 -14.54 -0.26
N LEU A 359 -3.46 -14.96 -0.55
CA LEU A 359 -3.07 -16.37 -0.52
C LEU A 359 -3.20 -16.98 0.87
N ARG A 360 -2.65 -16.33 1.90
CA ARG A 360 -2.76 -16.81 3.29
C ARG A 360 -4.20 -16.85 3.80
N LYS A 361 -5.07 -15.97 3.29
CA LYS A 361 -6.51 -15.97 3.58
C LYS A 361 -7.18 -17.23 3.04
N VAL A 362 -6.80 -17.66 1.83
CA VAL A 362 -7.41 -18.82 1.16
C VAL A 362 -6.72 -20.15 1.47
N SER A 363 -5.56 -20.18 2.15
CA SER A 363 -4.92 -21.43 2.58
C SER A 363 -5.68 -22.19 3.67
N LYS A 364 -6.73 -21.58 4.24
CA LYS A 364 -7.47 -22.11 5.41
C LYS A 364 -8.64 -23.01 5.03
#